data_AF-A0A2E6HW23-F1
#
_entry.id   AF-A0A2E6HW23-F1
#
_cell.length_a   1.000
_cell.length_b   1.000
_cell.length_c   1.000
_cell.angle_alpha   90.00
_cell.angle_beta   90.00
_cell.angle_gamma   90.00
#
_symmetry.space_group_name_H-M   'P 1'
#
loop_
_entity.id
_entity.type
_entity.pdbx_description
1 polymer ?
#
loop_
_entity_poly.entity_id
_entity_poly.type
_entity_poly.pdbx_seq_one_letter_code
_entity_poly.pdbx_strand_id
1 'polypeptide(L)'
;MMRMSDENEILIIYGSETGNAEALADDAGMFAKKMNLESRVMDMDDISVDDLSNSKFLLICCSTWGEGDQPMNAEDLYQEACDSDENSMDGVNFAVLALGDTDYEFFCESGKEWDAVIEQKGGNRINNRIDCDVDYEDTTECEDWIKETLQKFSEISKEVA
;
A
#
# COMPACT_ATOMS: atom_id res chain seq x y z
N MET A 1 -22.39 -14.95 13.02
CA MET A 1 -21.63 -14.32 14.12
C MET A 1 -20.56 -13.50 13.42
N MET A 2 -20.85 -12.25 13.07
CA MET A 2 -19.84 -11.34 12.51
C MET A 2 -18.78 -11.14 13.59
N ARG A 3 -17.52 -11.46 13.27
CA ARG A 3 -16.41 -11.17 14.17
C ARG A 3 -16.23 -9.66 14.17
N MET A 4 -16.10 -9.07 15.35
CA MET A 4 -15.71 -7.67 15.53
C MET A 4 -14.20 -7.46 15.22
N SER A 5 -13.62 -8.19 14.24
CA SER A 5 -12.16 -8.24 14.01
C SER A 5 -11.69 -7.73 12.65
N ASP A 6 -12.54 -7.68 11.62
CA ASP A 6 -12.07 -7.44 10.25
C ASP A 6 -11.92 -5.93 9.94
N GLU A 7 -12.64 -5.05 10.66
CA GLU A 7 -12.55 -3.59 10.47
C GLU A 7 -11.20 -2.97 10.86
N ASN A 8 -10.37 -3.68 11.63
CA ASN A 8 -9.06 -3.17 12.05
C ASN A 8 -7.90 -4.00 11.47
N GLU A 9 -8.18 -4.94 10.57
CA GLU A 9 -7.14 -5.65 9.81
C GLU A 9 -6.49 -4.67 8.81
N ILE A 10 -5.16 -4.74 8.71
CA ILE A 10 -4.40 -3.96 7.73
C ILE A 10 -4.32 -4.76 6.44
N LEU A 11 -4.91 -4.22 5.37
CA LEU A 11 -4.75 -4.75 4.02
C LEU A 11 -3.43 -4.23 3.46
N ILE A 12 -2.50 -5.15 3.18
CA ILE A 12 -1.22 -4.86 2.56
C ILE A 12 -1.26 -5.46 1.16
N ILE A 13 -1.03 -4.65 0.12
CA ILE A 13 -1.11 -5.08 -1.27
C ILE A 13 0.19 -4.80 -1.99
N TYR A 14 0.56 -5.65 -2.96
CA TYR A 14 1.77 -5.43 -3.74
C TYR A 14 1.56 -5.51 -5.25
N GLY A 15 2.20 -4.58 -5.95
CA GLY A 15 2.43 -4.64 -7.40
C GLY A 15 3.91 -4.90 -7.66
N SER A 16 4.27 -6.03 -8.26
CA SER A 16 5.68 -6.41 -8.47
C SER A 16 5.93 -7.29 -9.69
N GLU A 17 7.00 -6.99 -10.43
CA GLU A 17 7.48 -7.82 -11.55
C GLU A 17 8.56 -8.83 -11.15
N THR A 18 9.46 -8.43 -10.25
CA THR A 18 10.62 -9.26 -9.84
C THR A 18 10.59 -9.64 -8.36
N GLY A 19 9.52 -9.32 -7.64
CA GLY A 19 9.30 -9.72 -6.24
C GLY A 19 9.88 -8.76 -5.18
N ASN A 20 10.52 -7.65 -5.55
CA ASN A 20 11.09 -6.72 -4.56
C ASN A 20 9.99 -5.99 -3.76
N ALA A 21 8.92 -5.56 -4.43
CA ALA A 21 7.80 -4.91 -3.75
C ALA A 21 6.96 -5.93 -2.95
N GLU A 22 6.87 -7.17 -3.42
CA GLU A 22 6.30 -8.30 -2.66
C GLU A 22 7.09 -8.54 -1.37
N ALA A 23 8.42 -8.58 -1.43
CA ALA A 23 9.27 -8.75 -0.25
C ALA A 23 9.06 -7.64 0.79
N LEU A 24 8.92 -6.39 0.35
CA LEU A 24 8.61 -5.26 1.24
C LEU A 24 7.21 -5.35 1.86
N ALA A 25 6.23 -5.85 1.11
CA ALA A 25 4.89 -6.12 1.63
C ALA A 25 4.87 -7.26 2.66
N ASP A 26 5.63 -8.33 2.41
CA ASP A 26 5.83 -9.43 3.33
C ASP A 26 6.52 -8.97 4.62
N ASP A 27 7.56 -8.13 4.51
CA ASP A 27 8.21 -7.52 5.67
C ASP A 27 7.23 -6.68 6.49
N ALA A 28 6.37 -5.89 5.83
CA ALA A 28 5.31 -5.15 6.50
C ALA A 28 4.33 -6.07 7.25
N GLY A 29 3.92 -7.20 6.65
CA GLY A 29 3.10 -8.22 7.33
C GLY A 29 3.83 -8.84 8.54
N MET A 30 5.14 -9.12 8.42
CA MET A 30 5.96 -9.61 9.52
C MET A 30 6.08 -8.59 10.65
N PHE A 31 6.24 -7.30 10.35
CA PHE A 31 6.30 -6.23 11.34
C PHE A 31 4.95 -6.00 12.02
N ALA A 32 3.84 -6.02 11.26
CA ALA A 32 2.49 -5.92 11.80
C ALA A 32 2.25 -7.01 12.85
N LYS A 33 2.59 -8.26 12.53
CA LYS A 33 2.54 -9.40 13.47
C LYS A 33 3.40 -9.19 14.71
N LYS A 34 4.64 -8.69 14.57
CA LYS A 34 5.52 -8.38 15.72
C LYS A 34 4.92 -7.28 16.61
N MET A 35 4.11 -6.39 16.05
CA MET A 35 3.40 -5.32 16.75
C MET A 35 2.03 -5.76 17.31
N ASN A 36 1.64 -7.02 17.14
CA ASN A 36 0.31 -7.55 17.47
C ASN A 36 -0.84 -6.86 16.72
N LEU A 37 -0.58 -6.50 15.46
CA LEU A 37 -1.58 -6.00 14.52
C LEU A 37 -2.00 -7.15 13.60
N GLU A 38 -3.29 -7.27 13.33
CA GLU A 38 -3.80 -8.19 12.33
C GLU A 38 -3.59 -7.58 10.94
N SER A 39 -3.10 -8.37 10.00
CA SER A 39 -2.84 -7.93 8.62
C SER A 39 -2.95 -9.08 7.64
N ARG A 40 -3.35 -8.78 6.41
CA ARG A 40 -3.25 -9.70 5.26
C ARG A 40 -2.41 -9.08 4.16
N VAL A 41 -1.49 -9.85 3.60
CA VAL A 41 -0.69 -9.49 2.42
C VAL A 41 -1.34 -10.14 1.21
N MET A 42 -1.62 -9.36 0.17
CA MET A 42 -2.34 -9.80 -1.02
C MET A 42 -1.63 -9.36 -2.29
N ASP A 43 -1.61 -10.26 -3.27
CA ASP A 43 -1.32 -9.89 -4.65
C ASP A 43 -2.43 -8.95 -5.16
N MET A 44 -2.06 -7.92 -5.93
CA MET A 44 -3.04 -7.00 -6.51
C MET A 44 -3.96 -7.69 -7.54
N ASP A 45 -3.54 -8.79 -8.17
CA ASP A 45 -4.38 -9.63 -9.05
C ASP A 45 -5.44 -10.44 -8.28
N ASP A 46 -5.25 -10.65 -6.97
CA ASP A 46 -6.10 -11.51 -6.14
C ASP A 46 -7.18 -10.73 -5.37
N ILE A 47 -7.30 -9.42 -5.60
CA ILE A 47 -8.25 -8.53 -4.93
C ILE A 47 -8.97 -7.63 -5.92
N SER A 48 -10.01 -6.95 -5.45
CA SER A 48 -10.82 -6.01 -6.22
C SER A 48 -10.78 -4.61 -5.62
N VAL A 49 -11.21 -3.59 -6.37
CA VAL A 49 -11.38 -2.24 -5.83
C VAL A 49 -12.35 -2.20 -4.63
N ASP A 50 -13.34 -3.10 -4.58
CA ASP A 50 -14.25 -3.24 -3.43
C ASP A 50 -13.50 -3.68 -2.16
N ASP A 51 -12.45 -4.50 -2.26
CA ASP A 51 -11.61 -4.86 -1.12
C ASP A 51 -10.87 -3.63 -0.57
N LEU A 52 -10.39 -2.76 -1.45
CA LEU A 52 -9.74 -1.50 -1.06
C LEU A 52 -10.73 -0.58 -0.35
N SER A 53 -11.89 -0.35 -0.94
CA SER A 53 -12.97 0.50 -0.39
C SER A 53 -13.51 0.02 0.96
N ASN A 54 -13.52 -1.29 1.19
CA ASN A 54 -13.97 -1.87 2.46
C ASN A 54 -12.85 -1.94 3.52
N SER A 55 -11.60 -1.64 3.16
CA SER A 55 -10.48 -1.64 4.08
C SER A 55 -10.43 -0.36 4.89
N LYS A 56 -10.21 -0.45 6.21
CA LYS A 56 -9.98 0.74 7.04
C LYS A 56 -8.53 1.22 6.96
N PHE A 57 -7.60 0.28 6.79
CA PHE A 57 -6.17 0.50 6.74
C PHE A 57 -5.58 -0.19 5.51
N LEU A 58 -4.99 0.59 4.61
CA LEU A 58 -4.43 0.13 3.35
C LEU A 58 -2.95 0.53 3.22
N LEU A 59 -2.07 -0.45 3.09
CA LEU A 59 -0.67 -0.24 2.75
C LEU A 59 -0.40 -0.77 1.35
N ILE A 60 0.08 0.10 0.46
CA ILE A 60 0.39 -0.24 -0.93
C ILE A 60 1.91 -0.28 -1.10
N CYS A 61 2.45 -1.40 -1.57
CA CYS A 61 3.85 -1.56 -1.95
C CYS A 61 3.94 -1.79 -3.46
N CYS A 62 4.34 -0.79 -4.24
CA CYS A 62 4.30 -0.92 -5.71
C CYS A 62 5.63 -0.55 -6.35
N SER A 63 6.18 -1.45 -7.16
CA SER A 63 7.30 -1.12 -8.04
C SER A 63 6.83 -0.40 -9.29
N THR A 64 7.74 0.28 -10.00
CA THR A 64 7.49 0.82 -11.34
C THR A 64 8.20 -0.04 -12.38
N TRP A 65 7.56 -0.26 -13.53
CA TRP A 65 8.13 -1.05 -14.62
C TRP A 65 8.26 -0.25 -15.92
N GLY A 66 9.16 -0.67 -16.80
CA GLY A 66 9.30 -0.10 -18.15
C GLY A 66 9.50 1.42 -18.14
N GLU A 67 8.59 2.12 -18.83
CA GLU A 67 8.64 3.58 -19.01
C GLU A 67 7.65 4.29 -18.07
N GLY A 68 7.62 3.87 -16.80
CA GLY A 68 6.72 4.44 -15.78
C GLY A 68 5.42 3.67 -15.58
N ASP A 69 5.31 2.48 -16.17
CA ASP A 69 4.11 1.66 -16.14
C ASP A 69 3.91 0.96 -14.78
N GLN A 70 2.65 0.60 -14.53
CA GLN A 70 2.29 -0.30 -13.44
C GLN A 70 2.93 -1.70 -13.68
N PRO A 71 3.27 -2.44 -12.62
CA PRO A 71 3.51 -3.88 -12.70
C PRO A 71 2.28 -4.59 -13.25
N MET A 72 2.47 -5.69 -13.98
CA MET A 72 1.40 -6.45 -14.64
C MET A 72 0.30 -6.86 -13.66
N ASN A 73 0.69 -7.30 -12.46
CA ASN A 73 -0.26 -7.71 -11.42
C ASN A 73 -0.99 -6.54 -10.74
N ALA A 74 -0.67 -5.28 -11.10
CA ALA A 74 -1.27 -4.07 -10.57
C ALA A 74 -2.12 -3.31 -11.59
N GLU A 75 -1.95 -3.58 -12.89
CA GLU A 75 -2.57 -2.82 -14.00
C GLU A 75 -4.10 -2.78 -13.88
N ASP A 76 -4.74 -3.95 -13.76
CA ASP A 76 -6.20 -4.06 -13.75
C ASP A 76 -6.80 -3.38 -12.52
N LEU A 77 -6.24 -3.64 -11.33
CA LEU A 77 -6.70 -3.02 -10.08
C LEU A 77 -6.50 -1.49 -10.08
N TYR A 78 -5.40 -0.99 -10.65
CA TYR A 78 -5.15 0.44 -10.78
C TYR A 78 -6.20 1.09 -11.70
N GLN A 79 -6.54 0.45 -12.82
CA GLN A 79 -7.57 0.94 -13.72
C GLN A 79 -8.96 0.94 -13.04
N GLU A 80 -9.31 -0.10 -12.29
CA GLU A 80 -10.54 -0.14 -11.48
C GLU A 80 -10.57 0.97 -10.44
N ALA A 81 -9.45 1.23 -9.75
CA ALA A 81 -9.32 2.33 -8.80
C ALA A 81 -9.45 3.70 -9.47
N CYS A 82 -8.96 3.88 -10.70
CA CYS A 82 -9.15 5.10 -11.48
C CYS A 82 -10.62 5.31 -11.88
N ASP A 83 -11.32 4.25 -12.26
CA ASP A 83 -12.70 4.28 -12.77
C ASP A 83 -13.77 4.30 -11.65
N SER A 84 -13.37 4.11 -10.39
CA SER A 84 -14.27 4.11 -9.23
C SER A 84 -14.90 5.48 -8.96
N ASP A 85 -15.94 5.52 -8.13
CA ASP A 85 -16.61 6.77 -7.74
C ASP A 85 -15.68 7.69 -6.91
N GLU A 86 -15.87 9.01 -6.99
CA GLU A 86 -15.01 10.04 -6.35
C GLU A 86 -14.84 9.90 -4.83
N ASN A 87 -15.74 9.20 -4.13
CA ASN A 87 -15.69 8.99 -2.68
C ASN A 87 -15.62 7.48 -2.32
N SER A 88 -15.18 6.64 -3.26
CA SER A 88 -15.11 5.19 -3.07
C SER A 88 -14.09 4.78 -2.01
N MET A 89 -13.15 5.66 -1.64
CA MET A 89 -12.14 5.41 -0.60
C MET A 89 -12.42 6.20 0.69
N ASP A 90 -13.64 6.72 0.87
CA ASP A 90 -14.04 7.40 2.10
C ASP A 90 -13.84 6.49 3.32
N GLY A 91 -13.02 6.93 4.28
CA GLY A 91 -12.72 6.18 5.49
C GLY A 91 -11.53 5.21 5.37
N VAL A 92 -10.98 5.02 4.17
CA VAL A 92 -9.73 4.28 3.96
C VAL A 92 -8.56 5.14 4.42
N ASN A 93 -7.81 4.68 5.40
CA ASN A 93 -6.56 5.31 5.82
C ASN A 93 -5.42 4.59 5.11
N PHE A 94 -4.62 5.30 4.34
CA PHE A 94 -3.64 4.67 3.46
C PHE A 94 -2.24 5.27 3.55
N ALA A 95 -1.27 4.48 3.08
CA ALA A 95 0.10 4.91 2.83
C ALA A 95 0.69 4.10 1.65
N VAL A 96 1.64 4.69 0.94
CA VAL A 96 2.28 4.05 -0.23
C VAL A 96 3.79 4.00 -0.06
N LEU A 97 4.35 2.82 -0.30
CA LEU A 97 5.77 2.57 -0.49
C LEU A 97 5.97 2.32 -1.98
N ALA A 98 6.60 3.28 -2.65
CA ALA A 98 6.96 3.17 -4.05
C ALA A 98 8.38 2.63 -4.19
N LEU A 99 8.59 1.70 -5.11
CA LEU A 99 9.91 1.20 -5.47
C LEU A 99 10.20 1.55 -6.93
N GLY A 100 11.36 2.13 -7.17
CA GLY A 100 11.81 2.50 -8.51
C GLY A 100 13.32 2.49 -8.59
N ASP A 101 13.84 2.93 -9.73
CA ASP A 101 15.27 3.06 -9.98
C ASP A 101 15.55 4.50 -10.44
N THR A 102 16.41 5.22 -9.72
CA THR A 102 16.72 6.63 -10.03
C THR A 102 17.50 6.81 -11.34
N ASP A 103 18.04 5.74 -11.93
CA ASP A 103 18.64 5.76 -13.25
C ASP A 103 17.59 5.91 -14.39
N TYR A 104 16.30 5.75 -14.07
CA TYR A 104 15.20 5.88 -15.03
C TYR A 104 14.45 7.21 -14.88
N GLU A 105 13.92 7.72 -15.99
CA GLU A 105 13.19 9.00 -16.04
C GLU A 105 11.95 9.00 -15.14
N PHE A 106 11.21 7.88 -15.14
CA PHE A 106 9.96 7.71 -14.41
C PHE A 106 10.16 7.03 -13.05
N PHE A 107 11.10 7.54 -12.25
CA PHE A 107 11.40 7.02 -10.93
C PHE A 107 10.14 6.97 -10.03
N CYS A 108 9.78 5.78 -9.54
CA CYS A 108 8.63 5.52 -8.65
C CYS A 108 7.26 5.94 -9.21
N GLU A 109 7.09 6.09 -10.53
CA GLU A 109 5.88 6.66 -11.11
C GLU A 109 4.60 5.90 -10.75
N SER A 110 4.59 4.57 -10.86
CA SER A 110 3.43 3.75 -10.51
C SER A 110 3.00 3.95 -9.05
N GLY A 111 3.96 4.05 -8.12
CA GLY A 111 3.66 4.32 -6.72
C GLY A 111 3.13 5.74 -6.47
N LYS A 112 3.58 6.74 -7.24
CA LYS A 112 3.00 8.10 -7.19
C LYS A 112 1.56 8.11 -7.70
N GLU A 113 1.28 7.35 -8.74
CA GLU A 113 -0.05 7.20 -9.31
C GLU A 113 -1.03 6.57 -8.30
N TRP A 114 -0.62 5.49 -7.62
CA TRP A 114 -1.39 4.88 -6.53
C TRP A 114 -1.66 5.86 -5.39
N ASP A 115 -0.64 6.61 -4.98
CA ASP A 115 -0.76 7.59 -3.92
C ASP A 115 -1.73 8.73 -4.28
N ALA A 116 -1.72 9.16 -5.53
CA ALA A 116 -2.61 10.20 -6.04
C ALA A 116 -4.05 9.70 -6.20
N VAL A 117 -4.26 8.52 -6.80
CA VAL A 117 -5.62 8.03 -7.08
C VAL A 117 -6.38 7.72 -5.78
N ILE A 118 -5.74 7.11 -4.78
CA ILE A 118 -6.42 6.79 -3.52
C ILE A 118 -6.83 8.08 -2.78
N GLU A 119 -5.97 9.10 -2.75
CA GLU A 119 -6.32 10.41 -2.19
C GLU A 119 -7.45 11.09 -2.98
N GLN A 120 -7.39 11.05 -4.32
CA GLN A 120 -8.41 11.62 -5.19
C GLN A 120 -9.79 10.97 -4.97
N LYS A 121 -9.83 9.68 -4.61
CA LYS A 121 -11.06 8.92 -4.35
C LYS A 121 -11.57 9.03 -2.91
N GLY A 122 -11.01 9.92 -2.10
CA GLY A 122 -11.45 10.20 -0.72
C GLY A 122 -10.61 9.53 0.38
N GLY A 123 -9.56 8.79 0.01
CA GLY A 123 -8.67 8.15 0.96
C GLY A 123 -7.87 9.16 1.79
N ASN A 124 -7.61 8.81 3.05
CA ASN A 124 -6.84 9.63 3.98
C ASN A 124 -5.37 9.17 4.05
N ARG A 125 -4.46 9.95 3.47
CA ARG A 125 -3.01 9.66 3.55
C ARG A 125 -2.49 9.88 4.97
N ILE A 126 -2.17 8.82 5.68
CA ILE A 126 -1.71 8.89 7.08
C ILE A 126 -0.19 8.96 7.23
N ASN A 127 0.55 8.44 6.25
CA ASN A 127 1.99 8.60 6.14
C ASN A 127 2.34 9.06 4.73
N ASN A 128 3.26 10.01 4.61
CA ASN A 128 3.69 10.48 3.30
C ASN A 128 4.33 9.32 2.54
N ARG A 129 4.03 9.22 1.24
CA ARG A 129 4.67 8.24 0.36
C ARG A 129 6.19 8.32 0.49
N ILE A 130 6.83 7.16 0.53
CA ILE A 130 8.28 7.03 0.39
C ILE A 130 8.59 6.49 -1.01
N ASP A 131 9.60 7.09 -1.65
CA ASP A 131 10.12 6.67 -2.94
C ASP A 131 11.46 5.97 -2.67
N CYS A 132 11.47 4.63 -2.68
CA CYS A 132 12.64 3.79 -2.43
C CYS A 132 13.35 3.48 -3.76
N ASP A 133 14.69 3.51 -3.75
CA ASP A 133 15.54 3.09 -4.88
C ASP A 133 15.86 1.59 -4.82
N VAL A 134 16.48 1.02 -5.86
CA VAL A 134 16.78 -0.42 -5.97
C VAL A 134 17.78 -0.94 -4.92
N ASP A 135 18.51 -0.04 -4.28
CA ASP A 135 19.42 -0.33 -3.15
C ASP A 135 18.73 -0.23 -1.78
N TYR A 136 17.40 -0.33 -1.73
CA TYR A 136 16.61 -0.25 -0.49
C TYR A 136 17.08 -1.17 0.64
N GLU A 137 17.73 -2.30 0.33
CA GLU A 137 18.30 -3.23 1.32
C GLU A 137 19.57 -2.71 1.99
N ASP A 138 20.26 -1.75 1.39
CA ASP A 138 21.48 -1.13 1.92
C ASP A 138 21.17 -0.04 2.97
N THR A 139 19.90 0.32 3.14
CA THR A 139 19.45 1.31 4.12
C THR A 139 18.34 0.74 5.03
N THR A 140 17.97 1.49 6.08
CA THR A 140 16.82 1.13 6.93
C THR A 140 15.59 1.96 6.60
N GLU A 141 15.61 2.77 5.54
CA GLU A 141 14.58 3.80 5.31
C GLU A 141 13.21 3.18 5.07
N CYS A 142 13.11 2.17 4.21
CA CYS A 142 11.85 1.49 3.94
C CYS A 142 11.38 0.69 5.17
N GLU A 143 12.28 0.05 5.93
CA GLU A 143 11.95 -0.66 7.18
C GLU A 143 11.40 0.30 8.26
N ASP A 144 12.08 1.43 8.49
CA ASP A 144 11.69 2.43 9.48
C ASP A 144 10.37 3.10 9.08
N TRP A 145 10.19 3.39 7.80
CA TRP A 145 8.94 3.93 7.26
C TRP A 145 7.77 2.94 7.43
N ILE A 146 7.97 1.64 7.16
CA ILE A 146 6.94 0.60 7.35
C ILE A 146 6.50 0.57 8.82
N LYS A 147 7.45 0.54 9.76
CA LYS A 147 7.13 0.53 11.20
C LYS A 147 6.38 1.78 11.63
N GLU A 148 6.78 2.95 11.14
CA GLU A 148 6.09 4.21 11.42
C GLU A 148 4.64 4.17 10.90
N THR A 149 4.43 3.71 9.67
CA THR A 149 3.08 3.54 9.08
C THR A 149 2.21 2.61 9.92
N LEU A 150 2.72 1.44 10.31
CA LEU A 150 2.00 0.49 11.16
C LEU A 150 1.67 1.07 12.54
N GLN A 151 2.58 1.86 13.11
CA GLN A 151 2.32 2.55 14.37
C GLN A 151 1.16 3.55 14.23
N LYS A 152 1.14 4.35 13.16
CA LYS A 152 0.06 5.32 12.88
C LYS A 152 -1.29 4.62 12.69
N PHE A 153 -1.34 3.51 11.97
CA PHE A 153 -2.56 2.68 11.87
C PHE A 153 -3.04 2.20 13.25
N SER A 154 -2.12 1.73 14.11
CA SER A 154 -2.44 1.31 15.47
C SER A 154 -3.00 2.44 16.34
N GLU A 155 -2.49 3.65 16.21
CA GLU A 155 -2.95 4.83 16.94
C GLU A 155 -4.38 5.20 16.53
N ILE A 156 -4.66 5.28 15.22
CA ILE A 156 -5.99 5.56 14.68
C ILE A 156 -7.00 4.49 15.11
N SER A 157 -6.59 3.21 15.07
CA SER A 157 -7.44 2.09 15.52
C SER A 157 -7.91 2.25 16.98
N LYS A 158 -7.06 2.79 17.87
CA LYS A 158 -7.38 3.01 19.28
C LYS A 158 -8.25 4.24 19.54
N GLU A 159 -8.21 5.25 18.67
CA GLU A 159 -9.00 6.48 18.83
C GLU A 159 -10.49 6.26 18.48
N VAL A 160 -10.78 5.25 17.66
CA VAL A 160 -12.14 4.94 17.17
C VAL A 160 -12.80 3.80 17.97
N ALA A 161 -12.05 3.11 18.84
CA ALA A 161 -12.51 2.01 19.70
C ALA A 161 -13.07 2.48 21.04
#